data_AF-A0A2T0U6L9-F1
#
_entry.id   AF-A0A2T0U6L9-F1
#
_cell.length_a   1.000
_cell.length_b   1.000
_cell.length_c   1.000
_cell.angle_alpha   90.00
_cell.angle_beta   90.00
_cell.angle_gamma   90.00
#
_symmetry.space_group_name_H-M   'P 1'
#
loop_
_entity.id
_entity.type
_entity.pdbx_description
1 polymer ?
#
loop_
_entity_poly.entity_id
_entity_poly.type
_entity_poly.pdbx_seq_one_letter_code
_entity_poly.pdbx_strand_id
1 'polypeptide(L)'
;MADYIERWFYDVTPVWRLPYPDPAELEHPPCIRRGIGPFARSVRRLLPKAPTLCCWFHDGSWAQVSEAAIGLVEAKAAEGLVGDELVDAVTATVQEIEPPTKWFGEAVMSLIDGGEPINYGSVADWKDGKPFYIGGRHRAMAMMQQGVHRTVTMRLELLDPATGEILRD
;
A
#
# COMPACT_ATOMS: atom_id res chain seq x y z
N MET A 1 0.55 26.62 -17.43
CA MET A 1 0.46 25.40 -16.60
C MET A 1 -0.48 25.76 -15.47
N ALA A 2 -1.48 24.92 -15.16
CA ALA A 2 -2.27 25.17 -13.97
C ALA A 2 -1.37 24.90 -12.77
N ASP A 3 -1.23 25.87 -11.87
CA ASP A 3 -0.52 25.68 -10.62
C ASP A 3 -1.43 24.86 -9.68
N TYR A 4 -0.91 23.75 -9.16
CA TYR A 4 -1.59 22.90 -8.19
C TYR A 4 -0.59 22.46 -7.13
N ILE A 5 -1.09 22.18 -5.92
CA ILE A 5 -0.29 21.58 -4.85
C ILE A 5 -0.53 20.07 -4.89
N GLU A 6 0.52 19.29 -5.13
CA GLU A 6 0.50 17.84 -4.95
C GLU A 6 0.56 17.52 -3.46
N ARG A 7 -0.42 16.74 -2.96
CA ARG A 7 -0.41 16.29 -1.57
C ARG A 7 -0.74 14.81 -1.47
N TRP A 8 0.18 14.08 -0.84
CA TRP A 8 -0.01 12.65 -0.55
C TRP A 8 -0.80 12.45 0.75
N PHE A 9 -1.76 11.54 0.67
CA PHE A 9 -2.55 11.07 1.80
C PHE A 9 -2.36 9.58 2.00
N TYR A 10 -2.38 9.17 3.27
CA TYR A 10 -2.20 7.79 3.69
C TYR A 10 -3.44 7.31 4.42
N ASP A 11 -4.09 6.31 3.86
CA ASP A 11 -5.33 5.73 4.40
C ASP A 11 -5.10 4.31 4.90
N VAL A 12 -5.79 3.96 5.98
CA VAL A 12 -5.88 2.58 6.45
C VAL A 12 -6.99 1.87 5.70
N THR A 13 -6.61 1.05 4.73
CA THR A 13 -7.55 0.38 3.84
C THR A 13 -7.73 -1.08 4.18
N PRO A 14 -8.99 -1.56 4.29
CA PRO A 14 -9.26 -2.98 4.33
C PRO A 14 -8.82 -3.67 3.03
N VAL A 15 -7.91 -4.64 3.10
CA VAL A 15 -7.29 -5.31 1.93
C VAL A 15 -8.32 -5.93 0.98
N TRP A 16 -9.49 -6.31 1.47
CA TRP A 16 -10.57 -6.85 0.63
C TRP A 16 -11.29 -5.85 -0.25
N ARG A 17 -11.17 -4.56 0.03
CA ARG A 17 -11.70 -3.49 -0.80
C ARG A 17 -10.77 -3.16 -1.96
N LEU A 18 -9.52 -3.62 -1.90
CA LEU A 18 -8.58 -3.44 -3.00
C LEU A 18 -9.04 -4.26 -4.22
N PRO A 19 -8.87 -3.73 -5.45
CA PRO A 19 -9.09 -4.49 -6.67
C PRO A 19 -8.30 -5.80 -6.64
N TYR A 20 -8.84 -6.89 -7.17
CA TYR A 20 -8.03 -8.11 -7.27
C TYR A 20 -7.03 -7.92 -8.42
N PRO A 21 -5.70 -7.93 -8.18
CA PRO A 21 -4.73 -7.77 -9.26
C PRO A 21 -4.87 -8.91 -10.27
N ASP A 22 -4.85 -8.61 -11.56
CA ASP A 22 -4.82 -9.64 -12.59
C ASP A 22 -3.47 -10.39 -12.51
N PRO A 23 -3.45 -11.70 -12.20
CA PRO A 23 -2.22 -12.46 -12.17
C PRO A 23 -1.48 -12.47 -13.52
N ALA A 24 -2.17 -12.26 -14.65
CA ALA A 24 -1.60 -12.17 -16.00
C ALA A 24 -0.71 -10.93 -16.19
N GLU A 25 -0.96 -9.86 -15.44
CA GLU A 25 -0.21 -8.61 -15.51
C GLU A 25 0.96 -8.52 -14.52
N LEU A 26 1.04 -9.48 -13.59
CA LEU A 26 2.16 -9.58 -12.67
C LEU A 26 3.28 -10.33 -13.37
N GLU A 27 4.49 -9.76 -13.37
CA GLU A 27 5.70 -10.55 -13.64
C GLU A 27 5.60 -11.82 -12.81
N HIS A 28 5.76 -12.98 -13.45
CA HIS A 28 5.26 -14.27 -12.95
C HIS A 28 6.35 -15.07 -12.22
N PRO A 29 6.73 -14.79 -10.97
CA PRO A 29 7.44 -15.79 -10.21
C PRO A 29 6.50 -16.99 -9.98
N PRO A 30 7.05 -18.22 -9.93
CA PRO A 30 6.29 -19.46 -9.71
C PRO A 30 5.41 -19.46 -8.46
N CYS A 31 5.61 -18.49 -7.57
CA CYS A 31 4.94 -18.36 -6.30
C CYS A 31 3.56 -17.69 -6.33
N ILE A 32 3.23 -16.91 -7.36
CA ILE A 32 1.91 -16.28 -7.43
C ILE A 32 0.87 -17.35 -7.74
N ARG A 33 0.10 -17.76 -6.71
CA ARG A 33 -1.11 -18.56 -6.94
C ARG A 33 -2.10 -17.74 -7.78
N ARG A 34 -2.23 -18.11 -9.05
CA ARG A 34 -3.24 -17.55 -9.96
C ARG A 34 -4.64 -17.80 -9.41
N GLY A 35 -5.45 -16.75 -9.33
CA GLY A 35 -6.89 -16.85 -9.12
C GLY A 35 -7.33 -17.48 -7.80
N ILE A 36 -7.04 -16.82 -6.67
CA ILE A 36 -7.67 -17.20 -5.39
C ILE A 36 -9.14 -16.79 -5.47
N GLY A 37 -10.02 -17.77 -5.67
CA GLY A 37 -11.46 -17.53 -5.73
C GLY A 37 -12.01 -16.88 -4.45
N PRO A 38 -13.18 -16.20 -4.51
CA PRO A 38 -13.75 -15.44 -3.40
C PRO A 38 -13.85 -16.23 -2.09
N PHE A 39 -14.23 -17.51 -2.16
CA PHE A 39 -14.30 -18.40 -1.00
C PHE A 39 -12.93 -18.60 -0.33
N ALA A 40 -11.90 -18.90 -1.11
CA ALA A 40 -10.55 -19.10 -0.58
C ALA A 40 -9.97 -17.80 0.02
N ARG A 41 -10.38 -16.62 -0.45
CA ARG A 41 -10.03 -15.34 0.19
C ARG A 41 -10.73 -15.19 1.53
N SER A 42 -12.02 -15.48 1.60
CA SER A 42 -12.78 -15.42 2.86
C SER A 42 -12.21 -16.38 3.91
N VAL A 43 -11.84 -17.60 3.52
CA VAL A 43 -11.19 -18.56 4.42
C VAL A 43 -9.85 -18.01 4.92
N ARG A 44 -9.01 -17.43 4.05
CA ARG A 44 -7.70 -16.90 4.45
C ARG A 44 -7.77 -15.69 5.37
N ARG A 45 -8.86 -14.94 5.34
CA ARG A 45 -9.13 -13.86 6.31
C ARG A 45 -9.42 -14.39 7.71
N LEU A 46 -9.96 -15.60 7.82
CA LEU A 46 -10.22 -16.25 9.11
C LEU A 46 -9.02 -17.07 9.55
N LEU A 47 -8.28 -17.62 8.59
CA LEU A 47 -7.09 -18.46 8.80
C LEU A 47 -5.94 -17.92 7.93
N PRO A 48 -5.23 -16.88 8.42
CA PRO A 48 -4.08 -16.32 7.72
C PRO A 48 -3.01 -17.37 7.42
N LYS A 49 -2.29 -17.17 6.33
CA LYS A 49 -1.21 -18.06 5.92
C LYS A 49 0.15 -17.45 6.22
N ALA A 50 1.08 -18.32 6.61
CA ALA A 50 2.47 -17.96 6.79
C ALA A 50 3.11 -17.49 5.47
N PRO A 51 4.21 -16.72 5.55
CA PRO A 51 5.03 -16.36 4.40
C PRO A 51 5.52 -17.62 3.65
N THR A 52 5.77 -17.46 2.36
CA THR A 52 6.32 -18.51 1.51
C THR A 52 7.60 -17.94 0.92
N LEU A 53 8.77 -18.36 1.40
CA LEU A 53 10.09 -17.78 1.05
C LEU A 53 10.46 -18.01 -0.42
N CYS A 54 9.83 -17.28 -1.35
CA CYS A 54 9.85 -17.62 -2.78
C CYS A 54 10.03 -16.41 -3.71
N CYS A 55 9.70 -15.22 -3.25
CA CYS A 55 10.09 -13.94 -3.84
C CYS A 55 10.07 -12.90 -2.71
N TRP A 56 10.68 -11.73 -2.94
CA TRP A 56 10.70 -10.65 -1.94
C TRP A 56 9.29 -10.33 -1.40
N PHE A 57 8.25 -10.35 -2.25
CA PHE A 57 6.88 -10.09 -1.83
C PHE A 57 6.25 -11.19 -0.97
N HIS A 58 6.84 -12.37 -0.81
CA HIS A 58 6.31 -13.44 0.04
C HIS A 58 7.27 -13.86 1.14
N ASP A 59 8.42 -13.19 1.28
CA ASP A 59 9.51 -13.59 2.17
C ASP A 59 9.23 -13.33 3.65
N GLY A 60 8.25 -12.48 3.96
CA GLY A 60 7.86 -12.20 5.34
C GLY A 60 6.38 -11.88 5.54
N SER A 61 6.06 -11.52 6.78
CA SER A 61 4.68 -11.31 7.25
C SER A 61 4.18 -9.92 6.89
N TRP A 62 3.33 -9.83 5.87
CA TRP A 62 2.68 -8.56 5.54
C TRP A 62 1.69 -8.11 6.61
N ALA A 63 1.20 -9.00 7.46
CA ALA A 63 0.38 -8.61 8.60
C ALA A 63 1.18 -7.78 9.60
N GLN A 64 2.39 -8.23 9.95
CA GLN A 64 3.27 -7.48 10.86
C GLN A 64 3.72 -6.15 10.23
N VAL A 65 4.11 -6.18 8.96
CA VAL A 65 4.50 -4.98 8.22
C VAL A 65 3.37 -3.97 8.13
N SER A 66 2.13 -4.43 7.86
CA SER A 66 0.97 -3.55 7.78
C SER A 66 0.62 -2.94 9.13
N GLU A 67 0.64 -3.70 10.22
CA GLU A 67 0.36 -3.15 11.55
C GLU A 67 1.43 -2.13 11.99
N ALA A 68 2.70 -2.39 11.67
CA ALA A 68 3.77 -1.44 11.95
C ALA A 68 3.61 -0.14 11.13
N ALA A 69 3.37 -0.27 9.83
CA ALA A 69 3.14 0.88 8.95
C ALA A 69 1.92 1.70 9.42
N ILE A 70 0.81 1.05 9.75
CA ILE A 70 -0.40 1.71 10.29
C ILE A 70 -0.07 2.46 11.57
N GLY A 71 0.58 1.82 12.55
CA GLY A 71 0.91 2.46 13.81
C GLY A 71 1.83 3.68 13.64
N LEU A 72 2.81 3.61 12.73
CA LEU A 72 3.71 4.72 12.43
C LEU A 72 2.98 5.87 11.74
N VAL A 73 2.18 5.58 10.71
CA VAL A 73 1.39 6.59 9.99
C VAL A 73 0.39 7.27 10.92
N GLU A 74 -0.35 6.51 11.73
CA GLU A 74 -1.32 7.05 12.68
C GLU A 74 -0.65 7.92 13.75
N ALA A 75 0.51 7.49 14.27
CA ALA A 75 1.25 8.26 15.26
C ALA A 75 1.75 9.60 14.68
N LYS A 76 2.31 9.59 13.46
CA LYS A 76 2.83 10.80 12.80
C LYS A 76 1.72 11.73 12.31
N ALA A 77 0.61 11.17 11.84
CA ALA A 77 -0.58 11.95 11.53
C ALA A 77 -1.17 12.62 12.80
N ALA A 78 -1.13 11.95 13.95
CA ALA A 78 -1.58 12.54 15.23
C ALA A 78 -0.68 13.69 15.72
N GLU A 79 0.58 13.73 15.30
CA GLU A 79 1.50 14.87 15.49
C GLU A 79 1.19 16.05 14.55
N GLY A 80 0.26 15.88 13.59
CA GLY A 80 -0.12 16.88 12.60
C GLY A 80 0.69 16.83 11.30
N LEU A 81 1.56 15.82 11.13
CA LEU A 81 2.37 15.65 9.93
C LEU A 81 1.53 15.08 8.79
N VAL A 82 1.81 15.52 7.56
CA VAL A 82 1.10 15.12 6.34
C VAL A 82 2.03 15.17 5.13
N GLY A 83 1.65 14.50 4.03
CA GLY A 83 2.45 14.48 2.80
C GLY A 83 3.88 14.03 3.04
N ASP A 84 4.84 14.71 2.42
CA ASP A 84 6.26 14.36 2.48
C ASP A 84 6.83 14.43 3.90
N GLU A 85 6.37 15.37 4.74
CA GLU A 85 6.82 15.47 6.14
C GLU A 85 6.45 14.23 6.95
N LEU A 86 5.29 13.63 6.68
CA LEU A 86 4.90 12.36 7.29
C LEU A 86 5.79 11.22 6.80
N VAL A 87 6.07 11.16 5.50
CA VAL A 87 6.97 10.15 4.92
C VAL A 87 8.34 10.22 5.54
N ASP A 88 8.93 11.41 5.60
CA ASP A 88 10.26 11.64 6.17
C ASP A 88 10.32 11.22 7.63
N ALA A 89 9.31 11.58 8.42
CA ALA A 89 9.23 11.22 9.84
C ALA A 89 9.07 9.71 10.05
N VAL A 90 8.23 9.05 9.25
CA VAL A 90 8.09 7.59 9.32
C VAL A 90 9.38 6.91 8.87
N THR A 91 10.00 7.39 7.79
CA THR A 91 11.28 6.88 7.28
C THR A 91 12.37 6.92 8.33
N ALA A 92 12.54 8.07 8.99
CA ALA A 92 13.49 8.22 10.08
C ALA A 92 13.21 7.23 11.21
N THR A 93 11.94 7.09 11.61
CA THR A 93 11.54 6.16 12.68
C THR A 93 11.83 4.70 12.32
N VAL A 94 11.55 4.28 11.08
CA VAL A 94 11.84 2.91 10.62
C VAL A 94 13.33 2.64 10.66
N GLN A 95 14.16 3.57 10.17
CA GLN A 95 15.62 3.43 10.14
C GLN A 95 16.24 3.32 11.54
N GLU A 96 15.63 3.92 12.56
CA GLU A 96 16.05 3.79 13.96
C GLU A 96 15.72 2.41 14.56
N ILE A 97 14.56 1.84 14.20
CA ILE A 97 14.06 0.58 14.76
C ILE A 97 14.72 -0.63 14.09
N GLU A 98 14.86 -0.58 12.77
CA GLU A 98 15.44 -1.67 12.00
C GLU A 98 16.17 -1.13 10.76
N PRO A 99 17.41 -1.59 10.48
CA PRO A 99 18.11 -1.17 9.28
C PRO A 99 17.26 -1.47 8.04
N PRO A 100 17.13 -0.53 7.08
CA PRO A 100 16.36 -0.71 5.84
C PRO A 100 17.03 -1.69 4.86
N THR A 101 17.97 -2.51 5.32
CA THR A 101 18.58 -3.63 4.58
C THR A 101 18.00 -4.98 5.00
N LYS A 102 17.15 -4.99 6.04
CA LYS A 102 16.37 -6.16 6.43
C LYS A 102 15.01 -6.07 5.79
N TRP A 103 14.51 -7.23 5.36
CA TRP A 103 13.24 -7.37 4.66
C TRP A 103 12.08 -6.59 5.30
N PHE A 104 11.95 -6.62 6.63
CA PHE A 104 10.87 -5.95 7.33
C PHE A 104 10.93 -4.42 7.18
N GLY A 105 12.09 -3.81 7.43
CA GLY A 105 12.31 -2.37 7.25
C GLY A 105 12.02 -1.94 5.82
N GLU A 106 12.57 -2.66 4.83
CA GLU A 106 12.28 -2.43 3.40
C GLU A 106 10.79 -2.56 3.09
N ALA A 107 10.12 -3.57 3.64
CA ALA A 107 8.70 -3.83 3.40
C ALA A 107 7.81 -2.73 3.99
N VAL A 108 8.12 -2.24 5.21
CA VAL A 108 7.43 -1.08 5.82
C VAL A 108 7.64 0.16 4.97
N MET A 109 8.88 0.47 4.62
CA MET A 109 9.22 1.62 3.76
C MET A 109 8.48 1.56 2.43
N SER A 110 8.38 0.38 1.83
CA SER A 110 7.71 0.21 0.56
C SER A 110 6.21 0.57 0.59
N LEU A 111 5.55 0.50 1.75
CA LEU A 111 4.14 0.89 1.89
C LEU A 111 3.93 2.41 1.92
N ILE A 112 4.99 3.19 2.14
CA ILE A 112 4.91 4.61 2.49
C ILE A 112 5.70 5.49 1.50
N ASP A 113 6.86 5.02 1.06
CA ASP A 113 7.78 5.75 0.18
C ASP A 113 7.54 5.44 -1.31
N GLY A 114 7.60 6.49 -2.13
CA GLY A 114 6.90 6.76 -3.40
C GLY A 114 7.33 5.96 -4.63
N GLY A 115 8.04 4.85 -4.49
CA GLY A 115 8.41 4.01 -5.63
C GLY A 115 7.22 3.22 -6.19
N GLU A 116 6.51 2.48 -5.33
CA GLU A 116 5.30 1.73 -5.71
C GLU A 116 4.32 1.49 -4.54
N PRO A 117 3.90 2.51 -3.76
CA PRO A 117 2.89 2.33 -2.73
C PRO A 117 1.58 1.71 -3.29
N ILE A 118 0.78 1.12 -2.41
CA ILE A 118 -0.53 0.58 -2.81
C ILE A 118 -1.46 1.78 -3.05
N ASN A 119 -1.43 2.27 -4.28
CA ASN A 119 -2.31 3.33 -4.76
C ASN A 119 -3.49 2.71 -5.51
N TYR A 120 -4.72 3.03 -5.10
CA TYR A 120 -5.92 2.55 -5.78
C TYR A 120 -7.03 3.61 -5.79
N GLY A 121 -7.45 4.06 -6.98
CA GLY A 121 -8.18 5.33 -7.18
C GLY A 121 -7.19 6.51 -7.24
N SER A 122 -7.27 7.52 -8.14
CA SER A 122 -8.43 8.16 -8.78
C SER A 122 -8.13 8.92 -10.13
N VAL A 123 -9.23 9.42 -10.73
CA VAL A 123 -9.57 10.41 -11.82
C VAL A 123 -8.84 10.61 -13.15
N ALA A 124 -7.74 9.96 -13.53
CA ALA A 124 -7.28 10.13 -14.93
C ALA A 124 -8.17 9.46 -16.00
N ASP A 125 -9.01 8.52 -15.57
CA ASP A 125 -9.66 7.51 -16.42
C ASP A 125 -8.67 6.83 -17.38
N TRP A 126 -8.12 5.68 -17.00
CA TRP A 126 -7.30 4.93 -17.95
C TRP A 126 -8.03 3.76 -18.62
N LYS A 127 -9.34 3.57 -18.32
CA LYS A 127 -10.23 2.79 -19.22
C LYS A 127 -11.73 2.99 -19.00
N ASP A 128 -12.24 2.96 -17.75
CA ASP A 128 -13.69 2.98 -17.46
C ASP A 128 -14.10 3.59 -16.08
N GLY A 129 -13.25 4.40 -15.42
CA GLY A 129 -13.54 4.93 -14.07
C GLY A 129 -13.56 3.88 -12.93
N LYS A 130 -13.00 2.69 -13.16
CA LYS A 130 -12.89 1.63 -12.14
C LYS A 130 -11.60 1.80 -11.31
N PRO A 131 -11.59 1.45 -10.02
CA PRO A 131 -10.38 1.43 -9.22
C PRO A 131 -9.33 0.49 -9.82
N PHE A 132 -8.10 0.99 -9.99
CA PHE A 132 -6.96 0.26 -10.54
C PHE A 132 -5.71 0.58 -9.73
N TYR A 133 -4.68 -0.25 -9.87
CA TYR A 133 -3.40 -0.01 -9.21
C TYR A 133 -2.47 0.83 -10.08
N ILE A 134 -1.88 1.87 -9.50
CA ILE A 134 -0.74 2.57 -10.10
C ILE A 134 0.56 1.80 -9.78
N GLY A 135 0.67 1.26 -8.56
CA GLY A 135 1.79 0.45 -8.07
C GLY A 135 1.35 -0.57 -7.02
N GLY A 136 2.26 -1.44 -6.58
CA GLY A 136 2.01 -2.34 -5.45
C GLY A 136 1.09 -3.53 -5.74
N ARG A 137 0.79 -3.83 -7.02
CA ARG A 137 -0.06 -4.97 -7.44
C ARG A 137 0.40 -6.30 -6.86
N HIS A 138 1.70 -6.57 -6.91
CA HIS A 138 2.28 -7.82 -6.38
C HIS A 138 2.12 -7.91 -4.86
N ARG A 139 2.39 -6.83 -4.13
CA ARG A 139 2.18 -6.78 -2.67
C ARG A 139 0.73 -6.98 -2.30
N ALA A 140 -0.19 -6.29 -2.97
CA ALA A 140 -1.61 -6.44 -2.68
C ALA A 140 -2.06 -7.88 -2.93
N MET A 141 -1.58 -8.52 -4.00
CA MET A 141 -1.78 -9.95 -4.21
C MET A 141 -1.23 -10.74 -3.02
N ALA A 142 0.04 -10.59 -2.64
CA ALA A 142 0.68 -11.30 -1.54
C ALA A 142 -0.09 -11.15 -0.21
N MET A 143 -0.51 -9.93 0.13
CA MET A 143 -1.36 -9.62 1.28
C MET A 143 -2.69 -10.39 1.24
N MET A 144 -3.37 -10.40 0.10
CA MET A 144 -4.59 -11.20 -0.08
C MET A 144 -4.32 -12.71 0.05
N GLN A 145 -3.15 -13.19 -0.41
CA GLN A 145 -2.77 -14.59 -0.30
C GLN A 145 -2.43 -14.99 1.14
N GLN A 146 -1.84 -14.09 1.92
CA GLN A 146 -1.54 -14.27 3.34
C GLN A 146 -2.76 -14.04 4.24
N GLY A 147 -3.80 -13.35 3.75
CA GLY A 147 -5.00 -13.07 4.53
C GLY A 147 -4.93 -11.81 5.37
N VAL A 148 -4.11 -10.83 4.98
CA VAL A 148 -4.00 -9.54 5.66
C VAL A 148 -5.35 -8.81 5.67
N HIS A 149 -5.67 -8.15 6.77
CA HIS A 149 -6.98 -7.53 6.98
C HIS A 149 -7.02 -6.08 6.51
N ARG A 150 -6.02 -5.31 6.90
CA ARG A 150 -5.87 -3.88 6.65
C ARG A 150 -4.42 -3.57 6.33
N THR A 151 -4.20 -2.52 5.54
CA THR A 151 -2.88 -2.05 5.18
C THR A 151 -2.92 -0.54 4.89
N VAL A 152 -1.76 0.07 4.77
CA VAL A 152 -1.64 1.47 4.34
C VAL A 152 -1.75 1.53 2.82
N THR A 153 -2.55 2.48 2.35
CA THR A 153 -2.68 2.83 0.95
C THR A 153 -2.43 4.31 0.78
N MET A 154 -1.94 4.69 -0.37
CA MET A 154 -1.61 6.07 -0.68
C MET A 154 -2.55 6.61 -1.76
N ARG A 155 -2.82 7.90 -1.72
CA ARG A 155 -3.55 8.63 -2.77
C ARG A 155 -2.98 10.04 -2.92
N LEU A 156 -2.96 10.52 -4.15
CA LEU A 156 -2.52 11.87 -4.50
C LEU A 156 -3.74 12.75 -4.65
N GLU A 157 -3.86 13.79 -3.84
CA GLU A 157 -4.80 14.87 -4.12
C GLU A 157 -4.04 16.04 -4.77
N LEU A 158 -4.66 16.65 -5.78
CA LEU A 158 -4.24 17.93 -6.33
C LEU A 158 -5.11 19.02 -5.71
N LEU A 159 -4.50 19.95 -5.00
CA LEU A 159 -5.18 21.03 -4.31
C LEU A 159 -5.01 22.36 -5.04
N ASP A 160 -6.02 23.21 -4.94
CA ASP A 160 -5.99 24.59 -5.43
C ASP A 160 -5.02 25.40 -4.56
N PRO A 161 -4.01 26.08 -5.15
CA PRO A 161 -3.01 26.80 -4.37
C PRO A 161 -3.58 28.05 -3.66
N ALA A 162 -4.70 28.60 -4.14
CA ALA A 162 -5.34 29.78 -3.56
C ALA A 162 -6.34 29.42 -2.44
N THR A 163 -7.08 28.31 -2.59
CA THR A 163 -8.14 27.93 -1.62
C THR A 163 -7.77 26.74 -0.74
N GLY A 164 -6.81 25.92 -1.15
CA GLY A 164 -6.49 24.64 -0.51
C GLY A 164 -7.56 23.56 -0.72
N GLU A 165 -8.59 23.82 -1.54
CA GLU A 165 -9.64 22.86 -1.84
C GLU A 165 -9.14 21.81 -2.83
N ILE A 166 -9.73 20.61 -2.76
CA ILE A 166 -9.43 19.52 -3.68
C ILE A 166 -9.89 19.91 -5.09
N LEU A 167 -8.94 20.11 -5.99
CA LEU A 167 -9.21 20.18 -7.42
C LEU A 167 -9.48 18.79 -7.99
N ARG A 168 -8.79 17.79 -7.43
CA ARG A 168 -8.79 16.42 -7.92
C ARG A 168 -8.29 15.46 -6.83
N ASP A 169 -8.98 14.33 -6.62
CA ASP A 169 -8.56 13.26 -5.70
C ASP A 169 -7.86 12.09 -6.40
#